data_AF-A0A258LMF3-F1
#
_entry.id   AF-A0A258LMF3-F1
#
_cell.length_a   1.000
_cell.length_b   1.000
_cell.length_c   1.000
_cell.angle_alpha   90.00
_cell.angle_beta   90.00
_cell.angle_gamma   90.00
#
_symmetry.space_group_name_H-M   'P 1'
#
loop_
_entity.id
_entity.type
_entity.pdbx_description
1 polymer ?
#
loop_
_entity_poly.entity_id
_entity_poly.type
_entity_poly.pdbx_seq_one_letter_code
_entity_poly.pdbx_strand_id
1 'polypeptide(L)' 'MKFNARLILSAACLTFSSMVFAQIPDTQYSQGISYISGGVGEEESQAILTESKQWPLLLELSQLENG' A
#
# COMPACT_ATOMS: atom_id res chain seq x y z
N MET A 1 33.15 3.55 -29.48
CA MET A 1 32.99 3.20 -28.05
C MET A 1 31.99 4.06 -27.28
N LYS A 2 31.88 5.38 -27.53
CA LYS A 2 30.98 6.28 -26.77
C LYS A 2 29.47 6.00 -26.92
N PHE A 3 29.03 5.48 -28.08
CA PHE A 3 27.62 5.14 -28.34
C PHE A 3 27.14 3.92 -27.53
N ASN A 4 27.96 2.87 -27.48
CA ASN A 4 27.67 1.65 -26.74
C ASN A 4 27.63 1.93 -25.23
N ALA A 5 28.48 2.84 -24.72
CA ALA A 5 28.46 3.26 -23.33
C ALA A 5 27.16 3.98 -22.94
N ARG A 6 26.59 4.81 -23.83
CA ARG A 6 25.30 5.47 -23.60
C ARG A 6 24.15 4.47 -23.57
N LEU A 7 24.14 3.48 -24.46
CA LEU A 7 23.14 2.42 -24.47
C LEU A 7 23.20 1.55 -23.21
N ILE A 8 24.40 1.17 -22.76
CA ILE A 8 24.59 0.43 -21.51
C ILE A 8 24.09 1.25 -20.31
N LEU A 9 24.41 2.55 -20.26
CA LEU A 9 23.97 3.44 -19.19
C LEU A 9 22.44 3.60 -19.17
N SER A 10 21.81 3.78 -20.34
CA SER A 10 20.36 3.87 -20.45
C SER A 10 19.65 2.58 -20.07
N ALA A 11 20.19 1.42 -20.48
CA ALA A 11 19.65 0.11 -20.11
C ALA A 11 19.75 -0.14 -18.60
N ALA A 12 20.90 0.20 -17.98
CA ALA A 12 21.06 0.13 -16.54
C ALA A 12 20.02 1.00 -15.81
N CYS A 13 19.84 2.25 -16.24
CA CYS A 13 18.88 3.17 -15.64
C CYS A 13 17.44 2.61 -15.68
N LEU A 14 17.01 2.08 -16.82
CA LEU A 14 15.69 1.47 -16.96
C LEU A 14 15.48 0.25 -16.05
N THR A 15 16.50 -0.60 -15.89
CA THR A 15 16.40 -1.75 -14.97
C THR A 15 16.29 -1.33 -13.50
N PHE A 16 17.04 -0.32 -13.07
CA PHE A 16 16.96 0.19 -11.69
C PHE A 16 15.64 0.92 -11.40
N SER A 17 15.09 1.67 -12.35
CA SER A 17 13.82 2.39 -12.17
C SER A 17 12.60 1.47 -12.13
N SER A 18 12.72 0.21 -12.56
CA SER A 18 11.63 -0.77 -12.51
C SER A 18 11.44 -1.43 -11.13
N MET A 19 12.38 -1.22 -10.19
CA MET A 19 12.32 -1.83 -8.88
C MET A 19 11.52 -0.95 -7.92
N VAL A 20 10.23 -1.28 -7.74
CA VAL A 20 9.36 -0.64 -6.74
C VAL A 20 9.21 -1.56 -5.54
N PHE A 21 9.60 -1.08 -4.35
CA PHE A 21 9.35 -1.76 -3.09
C PHE A 21 8.08 -1.19 -2.45
N ALA A 22 6.94 -1.80 -2.72
CA ALA A 22 5.71 -1.56 -1.94
C ALA A 22 5.73 -2.47 -0.69
N GLN A 23 6.68 -2.25 0.21
CA GLN A 23 6.73 -3.00 1.47
C GLN A 23 5.60 -2.52 2.37
N ILE A 24 4.57 -3.35 2.53
CA ILE A 24 3.60 -3.22 3.61
C ILE A 24 4.26 -3.67 4.93
N PRO A 25 3.88 -3.09 6.08
CA PRO A 25 4.38 -3.56 7.37
C PRO A 25 4.02 -5.03 7.59
N ASP A 26 4.83 -5.73 8.38
CA ASP A 26 4.58 -7.12 8.71
C ASP A 26 3.21 -7.30 9.37
N THR A 27 2.54 -8.40 9.03
CA THR A 27 1.27 -8.78 9.66
C THR A 27 1.51 -9.16 11.12
N GLN A 28 0.79 -8.48 12.01
CA GLN A 28 0.77 -8.74 13.44
C GLN A 28 -0.43 -9.61 13.79
N TYR A 29 -0.40 -10.23 14.97
CA TYR A 29 -1.46 -11.08 15.47
C TYR A 29 -1.81 -10.72 16.90
N SER A 30 -3.09 -10.49 17.17
CA SER A 30 -3.62 -10.27 18.52
C SER A 30 -4.91 -11.06 18.69
N GLN A 31 -4.98 -11.90 19.72
CA GLN A 31 -6.18 -12.70 20.05
C GLN A 31 -6.73 -13.53 18.87
N GLY A 32 -5.85 -14.00 17.98
CA GLY A 32 -6.23 -14.76 16.78
C GLY A 32 -6.65 -13.90 15.58
N ILE A 33 -6.62 -12.57 15.70
CA ILE A 33 -6.89 -11.62 14.62
C ILE A 33 -5.56 -11.15 14.02
N SER A 34 -5.41 -11.31 12.71
CA SER A 34 -4.30 -10.75 11.94
C SER A 34 -4.58 -9.28 11.60
N TYR A 35 -3.63 -8.38 11.86
CA TYR A 35 -3.76 -6.95 11.55
C TYR A 35 -2.43 -6.35 11.07
N ILE A 36 -2.49 -5.25 10.34
CA ILE A 36 -1.35 -4.40 10.01
C ILE A 36 -1.58 -3.06 10.73
N SER A 37 -0.56 -2.55 11.43
CA SER A 37 -0.66 -1.25 12.10
C SER A 37 -0.38 -0.10 11.13
N GLY A 38 -1.20 0.94 11.16
CA GLY A 38 -1.11 2.11 10.31
C GLY A 38 -2.40 2.93 10.38
N GLY A 39 -2.44 4.04 9.65
CA GLY A 39 -3.68 4.79 9.44
C GLY A 39 -4.36 4.37 8.15
N VAL A 40 -5.69 4.40 8.13
CA VAL A 40 -6.49 4.36 6.91
C VAL A 40 -6.90 5.79 6.61
N GLY A 41 -6.57 6.29 5.43
CA GLY A 41 -6.95 7.62 4.98
C GLY A 41 -8.45 7.72 4.69
N GLU A 42 -8.93 8.94 4.44
CA GLU A 42 -10.34 9.18 4.08
C GLU A 42 -10.71 8.43 2.80
N GLU A 43 -9.88 8.54 1.77
CA GLU A 43 -10.11 7.92 0.45
C GLU A 43 -10.18 6.39 0.54
N GLU A 44 -9.29 5.79 1.33
CA GLU A 44 -9.27 4.35 1.59
C GLU A 44 -10.50 3.91 2.40
N SER A 45 -10.90 4.71 3.39
CA SER A 45 -12.11 4.48 4.19
C SER A 45 -13.37 4.48 3.31
N GLN A 46 -13.50 5.45 2.41
CA GLN A 46 -14.62 5.53 1.47
C GLN A 46 -14.66 4.35 0.49
N ALA A 47 -13.49 3.89 0.02
CA ALA A 47 -13.39 2.72 -0.82
C ALA A 47 -13.86 1.45 -0.07
N ILE A 48 -13.41 1.25 1.17
CA ILE A 48 -13.84 0.11 2.00
C ILE A 48 -15.35 0.16 2.25
N LEU A 49 -15.90 1.32 2.59
CA LEU A 49 -17.34 1.49 2.80
C LEU A 49 -18.15 1.17 1.54
N THR A 50 -17.64 1.57 0.36
CA THR A 50 -18.30 1.29 -0.92
C THR A 50 -18.32 -0.21 -1.21
N GLU A 51 -17.18 -0.88 -1.00
CA GLU A 51 -16.97 -2.28 -1.33
C GLU A 51 -17.61 -3.23 -0.29
N SER A 52 -17.88 -2.75 0.94
CA SER A 52 -18.60 -3.49 1.99
C SER A 52 -20.03 -3.90 1.59
N LYS A 53 -20.59 -3.27 0.56
CA LYS A 53 -21.88 -3.68 -0.03
C LYS A 53 -21.80 -5.04 -0.73
N GLN A 54 -20.62 -5.41 -1.23
CA GLN A 54 -20.38 -6.63 -1.99
C GLN A 54 -19.62 -7.69 -1.20
N TRP A 55 -18.81 -7.27 -0.22
CA TRP A 55 -17.95 -8.15 0.57
C TRP A 55 -18.22 -8.01 2.06
N PRO A 56 -18.03 -9.07 2.87
CA PRO A 56 -18.23 -9.02 4.32
C PRO A 56 -17.08 -8.28 5.02
N LEU A 57 -16.96 -6.98 4.75
CA LEU A 57 -15.96 -6.08 5.31
C LEU A 57 -16.57 -5.29 6.46
N LEU A 58 -15.75 -5.02 7.49
CA LEU A 58 -16.11 -4.19 8.64
C LEU A 58 -15.09 -3.05 8.75
N LEU A 59 -15.57 -1.81 8.84
CA LEU A 59 -14.77 -0.63 9.11
C LEU A 59 -15.30 0.06 10.37
N GLU A 60 -14.46 0.14 11.40
CA GLU A 60 -14.76 0.84 12.65
C GLU A 60 -13.78 2.01 12.80
N LEU A 61 -14.31 3.24 12.77
CA LEU A 61 -13.53 4.47 12.92
C LEU A 61 -13.59 4.93 14.37
N SER A 62 -12.45 5.34 14.94
CA SER A 62 -12.36 5.71 16.36
C SER A 62 -13.03 7.04 16.73
N GLN A 63 -13.85 7.64 15.87
CA GLN A 63 -14.36 8.98 16.10
C GLN A 63 -15.19 9.04 17.39
N LEU A 64 -14.84 10.00 18.26
CA LEU A 64 -15.70 10.51 19.31
C LEU A 64 -16.97 11.04 18.65
N GLU A 65 -18.13 10.50 19.03
CA GLU A 65 -19.44 10.87 18.47
C GLU A 65 -19.80 12.37 18.64
N ASN A 66 -18.99 13.12 19.38
CA ASN A 66 -18.85 14.58 19.38
C ASN A 66 -17.48 14.85 20.04
N GLY A 67 -16.68 15.78 19.52
CA GLY A 67 -15.39 16.15 20.13
C GLY A 67 -15.50 16.56 21.60
#